data_AF-A0A6B3DYB4-F1
#
_entry.id   AF-A0A6B3DYB4-F1
#
_cell.length_a   1.000
_cell.length_b   1.000
_cell.length_c   1.000
_cell.angle_alpha   90.00
_cell.angle_beta   90.00
_cell.angle_gamma   90.00
#
_symmetry.space_group_name_H-M   'P 1'
#
loop_
_entity.id
_entity.type
_entity.pdbx_description
1 polymer ?
#
loop_
_entity_poly.entity_id
_entity_poly.type
_entity_poly.pdbx_seq_one_letter_code
_entity_poly.pdbx_strand_id
1 'polypeptide(L)'
;MTSTTSAAEPLPTVEDSWARIDAWLAEHAPLSRALLRPPASPGAIAAAEQRLGLTFHPDLVASLRCHDGTELSEGAPVFALNGPFAGITGIVDNTLFLRDVGEDVEDAYDDEDDHELNAYWRHEWLLITHGVAWDAQDGLFLTCRAGDDYGRVGDYFNEDAPSFSEWPSLRAALSAFADALERRLPIGGRIPLAVDGALIWEEPTRAVKARPTSLLDLAARTPEPGPPPAPRPEPPGNGTYATIGFVRSRAPEPHQPDVVFAEGVHPDELLPRAGVVGRETVRARTHAEAARSAASPWAAARPLVRAGRCGGWGFVTQSAGTEQLTRPEVLRRLARDTRVVALTKRGPEVRVTVYENGAPYADGAHDRLVSSPREDYVRLPDGDWAQTVGVDPWPGSTAAYTDLLAGLRDACGIDFDPDRVRDEPLSSGLVLPVLEDIPEWSRRPVSEIRHLDLDALVERTPEPRLRTALAAQLRRLAAETGLDTHPEATLVLAAVDRGERPELVEDGPLDLRMRTLVAEATAARPALEPSWRRGRDAPELPVTREDFEAWQLRADAADTLRRFLQLPLPIAAASILHRRLSEEWRDELDRDLEARGTARGN
;
A
#
# COMPACT_ATOMS: atom_id res chain seq x y z
N MET A 1 0.57 -44.79 25.72
CA MET A 1 1.64 -43.83 26.01
C MET A 1 0.97 -42.60 26.60
N THR A 2 1.11 -42.45 27.90
CA THR A 2 0.55 -41.36 28.70
C THR A 2 1.18 -40.04 28.27
N SER A 3 0.38 -39.15 27.72
CA SER A 3 0.78 -37.77 27.42
C SER A 3 1.02 -37.07 28.75
N THR A 4 2.28 -36.72 28.99
CA THR A 4 2.70 -35.92 30.13
C THR A 4 2.32 -34.49 29.79
N THR A 5 1.16 -34.05 30.25
CA THR A 5 0.81 -32.63 30.30
C THR A 5 1.84 -31.98 31.22
N SER A 6 2.81 -31.27 30.63
CA SER A 6 3.71 -30.38 31.38
C SER A 6 2.82 -29.44 32.18
N ALA A 7 2.96 -29.44 33.51
CA ALA A 7 2.36 -28.40 34.33
C ALA A 7 2.88 -27.05 33.82
N ALA A 8 1.99 -26.12 33.49
CA ALA A 8 2.36 -24.78 33.09
C ALA A 8 3.21 -24.17 34.21
N GLU A 9 4.43 -23.74 33.90
CA GLU A 9 5.26 -23.02 34.85
C GLU A 9 4.50 -21.78 35.35
N PRO A 10 4.53 -21.48 36.66
CA PRO A 10 3.86 -20.31 37.19
C PRO A 10 4.47 -19.04 36.58
N LEU A 11 3.61 -18.10 36.17
CA LEU A 11 4.03 -16.83 35.60
C LEU A 11 4.97 -16.08 36.57
N PRO A 12 6.07 -15.47 36.08
CA PRO A 12 6.99 -14.67 36.90
C PRO A 12 6.26 -13.53 37.63
N THR A 13 6.82 -13.04 38.74
CA THR A 13 6.25 -11.84 39.36
C THR A 13 6.48 -10.58 38.49
N VAL A 14 5.81 -9.48 38.84
CA VAL A 14 6.02 -8.20 38.16
C VAL A 14 7.45 -7.72 38.38
N GLU A 15 7.93 -7.86 39.61
CA GLU A 15 9.28 -7.52 40.02
C GLU A 15 10.33 -8.39 39.31
N ASP A 16 10.10 -9.70 39.17
CA ASP A 16 11.00 -10.59 38.42
C ASP A 16 11.08 -10.20 36.93
N SER A 17 9.95 -9.85 36.34
CA SER A 17 9.89 -9.42 34.93
C SER A 17 10.61 -8.10 34.73
N TRP A 18 10.42 -7.12 35.62
CA TRP A 18 11.16 -5.86 35.58
C TRP A 18 12.65 -6.04 35.79
N ALA A 19 13.08 -6.92 36.70
CA ALA A 19 14.51 -7.20 36.91
C ALA A 19 15.18 -7.75 35.64
N ARG A 20 14.48 -8.60 34.89
CA ARG A 20 14.93 -9.12 33.58
C ARG A 20 15.02 -8.04 32.52
N ILE A 21 13.97 -7.21 32.39
CA ILE A 21 13.95 -6.07 31.48
C ILE A 21 15.10 -5.10 31.80
N ASP A 22 15.29 -4.77 33.08
CA ASP A 22 16.35 -3.89 33.54
C ASP A 22 17.74 -4.42 33.21
N ALA A 23 17.99 -5.71 33.47
CA ALA A 23 19.26 -6.36 33.17
C ALA A 23 19.55 -6.32 31.66
N TRP A 24 18.56 -6.67 30.84
CA TRP A 24 18.71 -6.65 29.39
C TRP A 24 18.97 -5.24 28.85
N LEU A 25 18.19 -4.24 29.30
CA LEU A 25 18.36 -2.86 28.87
C LEU A 25 19.70 -2.29 29.34
N ALA A 26 20.17 -2.62 30.54
CA ALA A 26 21.47 -2.17 31.04
C ALA A 26 22.63 -2.73 30.20
N GLU A 27 22.52 -3.96 29.72
CA GLU A 27 23.55 -4.61 28.90
C GLU A 27 23.51 -4.15 27.44
N HIS A 28 22.32 -4.09 26.84
CA HIS A 28 22.15 -3.95 25.39
C HIS A 28 21.66 -2.57 24.95
N ALA A 29 20.83 -1.90 25.75
CA ALA A 29 20.19 -0.63 25.40
C ALA A 29 20.30 0.42 26.54
N PRO A 30 21.54 0.81 26.94
CA PRO A 30 21.77 1.67 28.10
C PRO A 30 21.14 3.06 27.99
N LEU A 31 20.95 3.60 26.77
CA LEU A 31 20.27 4.88 26.57
C LEU A 31 18.78 4.74 26.91
N SER A 32 18.13 3.68 26.44
CA SER A 32 16.75 3.36 26.81
C SER A 32 16.62 3.08 28.30
N ARG A 33 17.60 2.38 28.91
CA ARG A 33 17.61 2.13 30.35
C ARG A 33 17.63 3.40 31.18
N ALA A 34 18.35 4.43 30.72
CA ALA A 34 18.47 5.69 31.43
C ALA A 34 17.15 6.48 31.47
N LEU A 35 16.23 6.20 30.54
CA LEU A 35 14.92 6.86 30.45
C LEU A 35 13.83 6.19 31.30
N LEU A 36 14.10 5.00 31.87
CA LEU A 36 13.21 4.43 32.88
C LEU A 36 13.25 5.27 34.15
N ARG A 37 12.08 5.75 34.57
CA ARG A 37 11.98 6.60 35.77
C ARG A 37 12.24 5.80 37.04
N PRO A 38 12.68 6.45 38.12
CA PRO A 38 12.79 5.78 39.42
C PRO A 38 11.42 5.29 39.92
N PRO A 39 11.39 4.38 40.91
CA PRO A 39 10.17 3.94 41.58
C PRO A 39 9.24 5.07 42.02
N ALA A 40 7.94 4.89 41.80
CA ALA A 40 6.92 5.77 42.34
C ALA A 40 6.85 5.68 43.87
N SER A 41 6.68 6.84 44.52
CA SER A 41 6.46 6.86 45.96
C SER A 41 5.07 6.32 46.31
N PRO A 42 4.90 5.61 47.45
CA PRO A 42 3.58 5.15 47.89
C PRO A 42 2.56 6.29 48.05
N GLY A 43 3.02 7.49 48.42
CA GLY A 43 2.15 8.67 48.54
C GLY A 43 1.65 9.18 47.19
N ALA A 44 2.45 9.09 46.13
CA ALA A 44 2.02 9.46 44.78
C ALA A 44 0.96 8.48 44.25
N ILE A 45 1.14 7.17 44.49
CA ILE A 45 0.15 6.15 44.11
C ILE A 45 -1.18 6.41 44.84
N ALA A 46 -1.13 6.60 46.16
CA ALA A 46 -2.34 6.88 46.94
C ALA A 46 -3.07 8.17 46.51
N ALA A 47 -2.31 9.21 46.13
CA ALA A 47 -2.89 10.44 45.60
C ALA A 47 -3.55 10.22 44.23
N ALA A 48 -2.97 9.38 43.37
CA ALA A 48 -3.55 9.03 42.08
C ALA A 48 -4.83 8.19 42.21
N GLU A 49 -4.81 7.18 43.08
CA GLU A 49 -6.00 6.39 43.45
C GLU A 49 -7.13 7.29 43.96
N GLN A 50 -6.81 8.22 44.87
CA GLN A 50 -7.77 9.20 45.38
C GLN A 50 -8.29 10.14 44.28
N ARG A 51 -7.41 10.59 43.36
CA ARG A 51 -7.77 11.50 42.27
C ARG A 51 -8.70 10.84 41.25
N LEU A 52 -8.46 9.56 40.94
CA LEU A 52 -9.24 8.79 39.98
C LEU A 52 -10.49 8.14 40.59
N GLY A 53 -10.56 8.06 41.93
CA GLY A 53 -11.66 7.42 42.65
C GLY A 53 -11.63 5.90 42.59
N LEU A 54 -10.44 5.31 42.41
CA LEU A 54 -10.24 3.87 42.19
C LEU A 54 -9.06 3.34 43.01
N THR A 55 -9.08 2.05 43.31
CA THR A 55 -7.91 1.33 43.83
C THR A 55 -7.18 0.68 42.66
N PHE A 56 -5.86 0.86 42.58
CA PHE A 56 -5.06 0.25 41.52
C PHE A 56 -4.88 -1.25 41.77
N HIS A 57 -4.89 -2.02 40.68
CA HIS A 57 -4.59 -3.46 40.75
C HIS A 57 -3.18 -3.69 41.35
N PRO A 58 -2.97 -4.72 42.20
CA PRO A 58 -1.67 -4.98 42.83
C PRO A 58 -0.50 -5.09 41.85
N ASP A 59 -0.72 -5.67 40.67
CA ASP A 59 0.32 -5.77 39.64
C ASP A 59 0.73 -4.39 39.10
N LEU A 60 -0.21 -3.44 38.97
CA LEU A 60 0.11 -2.06 38.56
C LEU A 60 0.89 -1.33 39.65
N VAL A 61 0.50 -1.50 40.91
CA VAL A 61 1.23 -0.96 42.06
C VAL A 61 2.66 -1.53 42.13
N ALA A 62 2.82 -2.84 41.92
CA ALA A 62 4.12 -3.49 41.87
C ALA A 62 5.00 -2.93 40.72
N SER A 63 4.41 -2.74 39.54
CA SER A 63 5.10 -2.19 38.36
C SER A 63 5.58 -0.75 38.62
N LEU A 64 4.69 0.11 39.13
CA LEU A 64 5.01 1.50 39.47
C LEU A 64 6.07 1.62 40.56
N ARG A 65 6.16 0.65 41.47
CA ARG A 65 7.22 0.57 42.48
C ARG A 65 8.55 0.07 41.94
N CYS A 66 8.60 -0.46 40.71
CA CYS A 66 9.84 -0.70 39.99
C CYS A 66 10.25 0.55 39.22
N HIS A 67 9.32 1.08 38.40
CA HIS A 67 9.53 2.29 37.59
C HIS A 67 8.24 3.10 37.50
N ASP A 68 8.32 4.41 37.75
CA ASP A 68 7.20 5.36 37.52
C ASP A 68 7.05 5.69 36.01
N GLY A 69 6.92 4.64 35.20
CA GLY A 69 6.92 4.73 33.74
C GLY A 69 8.25 5.19 33.14
N THR A 70 8.16 5.85 32.00
CA THR A 70 9.32 6.24 31.17
C THR A 70 9.30 7.73 30.88
N GLU A 71 10.48 8.34 30.74
CA GLU A 71 10.61 9.67 30.17
C GLU A 71 10.37 9.65 28.65
N LEU A 72 9.38 10.42 28.19
CA LEU A 72 8.95 10.46 26.79
C LEU A 72 9.92 11.30 25.95
N SER A 73 11.00 10.66 25.52
CA SER A 73 12.02 11.24 24.65
C SER A 73 12.55 10.19 23.68
N GLU A 74 13.30 10.61 22.67
CA GLU A 74 13.91 9.71 21.69
C GLU A 74 14.72 8.60 22.37
N GLY A 75 14.50 7.35 21.96
CA GLY A 75 15.13 6.17 22.57
C GLY A 75 14.42 5.63 23.82
N ALA A 76 13.26 6.19 24.22
CA ALA A 76 12.45 5.63 25.29
C ALA A 76 12.11 4.15 25.04
N PRO A 77 12.24 3.26 26.05
CA PRO A 77 11.82 1.87 25.91
C PRO A 77 10.31 1.79 25.68
N VAL A 78 9.93 1.37 24.47
CA VAL A 78 8.53 1.13 24.09
C VAL A 78 8.21 -0.36 24.08
N PHE A 79 6.94 -0.69 24.30
CA PHE A 79 6.44 -2.06 24.25
C PHE A 79 5.81 -2.35 22.88
N ALA A 80 6.66 -2.57 21.86
CA ALA A 80 6.24 -2.74 20.47
C ALA A 80 5.31 -1.60 20.00
N LEU A 81 4.14 -1.93 19.45
CA LEU A 81 3.14 -0.95 19.01
C LEU A 81 2.31 -0.37 20.18
N ASN A 82 2.50 -0.84 21.41
CA ASN A 82 1.73 -0.36 22.55
C ASN A 82 2.31 0.92 23.20
N GLY A 83 3.47 1.37 22.73
CA GLY A 83 4.13 2.55 23.27
C GLY A 83 4.88 2.33 24.60
N PRO A 84 5.46 3.41 25.18
CA PRO A 84 6.13 3.34 26.46
C PRO A 84 5.15 3.16 27.62
N PHE A 85 5.58 2.48 28.68
CA PHE A 85 4.79 2.34 29.91
C PHE A 85 4.57 3.71 30.57
N ALA A 86 3.31 4.01 30.89
CA ALA A 86 2.92 5.26 31.50
C ALA A 86 3.29 5.30 32.98
N GLY A 87 3.79 6.45 33.43
CA GLY A 87 3.93 6.74 34.86
C GLY A 87 2.62 7.22 35.46
N ILE A 88 2.60 7.48 36.77
CA ILE A 88 1.40 7.92 37.50
C ILE A 88 0.75 9.14 36.85
N THR A 89 1.52 10.16 36.50
CA THR A 89 0.99 11.37 35.87
C THR A 89 0.31 11.05 34.53
N GLY A 90 0.96 10.24 33.68
CA GLY A 90 0.41 9.84 32.39
C GLY A 90 -0.88 9.03 32.55
N ILE A 91 -0.90 8.07 33.47
CA ILE A 91 -2.10 7.26 33.78
C ILE A 91 -3.25 8.16 34.22
N VAL A 92 -3.01 9.09 35.15
CA VAL A 92 -4.06 9.97 35.67
C VAL A 92 -4.58 10.91 34.58
N ASP A 93 -3.69 11.57 33.85
CA ASP A 93 -4.07 12.56 32.84
C ASP A 93 -4.80 11.89 31.67
N ASN A 94 -4.28 10.76 31.16
CA ASN A 94 -4.90 10.02 30.06
C ASN A 94 -6.27 9.43 30.46
N THR A 95 -6.37 8.85 31.65
CA THR A 95 -7.66 8.30 32.13
C THR A 95 -8.70 9.40 32.33
N LEU A 96 -8.33 10.56 32.88
CA LEU A 96 -9.27 11.67 33.04
C LEU A 96 -9.70 12.24 31.69
N PHE A 97 -8.76 12.39 30.74
CA PHE A 97 -9.06 12.82 29.38
C PHE A 97 -10.02 11.84 28.67
N LEU A 98 -9.77 10.54 28.73
CA LEU A 98 -10.61 9.54 28.07
C LEU A 98 -12.00 9.41 28.70
N ARG A 99 -12.11 9.61 30.02
CA ARG A 99 -13.41 9.73 30.70
C ARG A 99 -14.20 10.95 30.21
N ASP A 100 -13.54 12.09 30.09
CA ASP A 100 -14.15 13.34 29.59
C ASP A 100 -14.68 13.17 28.16
N VAL A 101 -13.87 12.58 27.26
CA VAL A 101 -14.31 12.27 25.89
C VAL A 101 -15.46 11.25 25.89
N GLY A 102 -15.39 10.22 26.74
CA GLY A 102 -16.43 9.20 26.85
C GLY A 102 -17.78 9.73 27.34
N GLU A 103 -17.82 10.84 28.09
CA GLU A 103 -19.09 11.49 28.48
C GLU A 103 -19.83 12.10 27.28
N ASP A 104 -19.10 12.50 26.23
CA ASP A 104 -19.63 13.12 25.01
C ASP A 104 -19.93 12.09 23.89
N VAL A 105 -19.55 10.82 24.07
CA VAL A 105 -19.76 9.74 23.09
C VAL A 105 -20.93 8.87 23.56
N GLU A 106 -22.01 8.85 22.78
CA GLU A 106 -23.15 7.96 23.02
C GLU A 106 -22.71 6.49 22.81
N ASP A 107 -22.93 5.63 23.81
CA ASP A 107 -22.59 4.20 23.72
C ASP A 107 -23.23 3.59 22.46
N ALA A 108 -22.42 3.00 21.58
CA ALA A 108 -22.90 2.42 20.33
C ALA A 108 -23.73 1.16 20.62
N TYR A 109 -25.05 1.29 20.49
CA TYR A 109 -26.07 0.28 20.77
C TYR A 109 -25.86 -1.10 20.12
N ASP A 110 -26.00 -2.14 20.95
CA ASP A 110 -27.02 -3.19 20.79
C ASP A 110 -27.50 -3.60 22.21
N ASP A 111 -28.78 -3.44 22.54
CA ASP A 111 -29.37 -3.65 23.88
C ASP A 111 -29.29 -5.13 24.37
N GLU A 112 -28.79 -6.05 23.55
CA GLU A 112 -28.76 -7.49 23.83
C GLU A 112 -27.45 -7.98 24.49
N ASP A 113 -26.37 -7.21 24.47
CA ASP A 113 -25.09 -7.58 25.10
C ASP A 113 -24.58 -6.46 26.05
N ASP A 114 -24.79 -6.62 27.36
CA ASP A 114 -24.19 -5.77 28.42
C ASP A 114 -22.71 -6.16 28.65
N HIS A 115 -21.92 -6.18 27.58
CA HIS A 115 -20.50 -6.54 27.62
C HIS A 115 -19.67 -5.34 28.08
N GLU A 116 -18.71 -5.55 28.99
CA GLU A 116 -17.88 -4.47 29.57
C GLU A 116 -17.19 -3.60 28.50
N LEU A 117 -16.91 -4.18 27.33
CA LEU A 117 -16.25 -3.55 26.18
C LEU A 117 -17.15 -2.61 25.34
N ASN A 118 -18.45 -2.54 25.60
CA ASN A 118 -19.39 -1.75 24.78
C ASN A 118 -19.44 -0.25 25.11
N ALA A 119 -18.49 0.26 25.89
CA ALA A 119 -18.36 1.70 26.14
C ALA A 119 -17.08 2.24 25.52
N TYR A 120 -17.12 3.52 25.15
CA TYR A 120 -15.95 4.23 24.66
C TYR A 120 -14.81 4.22 25.68
N TRP A 121 -15.10 4.56 26.94
CA TRP A 121 -14.16 4.44 28.04
C TRP A 121 -14.88 4.22 29.37
N ARG A 122 -14.58 3.12 30.07
CA ARG A 122 -15.17 2.85 31.39
C ARG A 122 -14.44 3.61 32.49
N HIS A 123 -15.17 3.93 33.57
CA HIS A 123 -14.58 4.60 34.71
C HIS A 123 -13.41 3.78 35.27
N GLU A 124 -13.53 2.46 35.37
CA GLU A 124 -12.57 1.54 35.97
C GLU A 124 -11.36 1.21 35.09
N TRP A 125 -11.26 1.75 33.87
CA TRP A 125 -10.15 1.48 32.96
C TRP A 125 -9.05 2.53 33.10
N LEU A 126 -7.81 2.04 33.22
CA LEU A 126 -6.60 2.85 33.31
C LEU A 126 -5.76 2.66 32.06
N LEU A 127 -5.43 3.73 31.34
CA LEU A 127 -4.50 3.64 30.22
C LEU A 127 -3.07 3.56 30.77
N ILE A 128 -2.41 2.42 30.60
CA ILE A 128 -1.12 2.08 31.25
C ILE A 128 0.08 2.18 30.30
N THR A 129 -0.15 2.51 29.03
CA THR A 129 0.89 2.87 28.05
C THR A 129 0.48 4.12 27.28
N HIS A 130 1.42 4.74 26.56
CA HIS A 130 1.16 5.95 25.75
C HIS A 130 0.95 5.67 24.25
N GLY A 131 0.83 4.40 23.83
CA GLY A 131 0.60 4.06 22.42
C GLY A 131 1.71 4.50 21.46
N VAL A 132 1.47 4.39 20.15
CA VAL A 132 2.41 4.78 19.09
C VAL A 132 2.56 6.30 19.04
N ALA A 133 1.48 7.05 19.25
CA ALA A 133 1.47 8.51 19.18
C ALA A 133 2.06 9.19 20.43
N TRP A 134 2.37 8.42 21.47
CA TRP A 134 2.85 8.89 22.77
C TRP A 134 1.86 9.83 23.47
N ASP A 135 0.57 9.64 23.20
CA ASP A 135 -0.56 10.35 23.77
C ASP A 135 -1.69 9.38 24.18
N ALA A 136 -2.93 9.85 24.28
CA ALA A 136 -4.08 9.05 24.69
C ALA A 136 -4.94 8.56 23.50
N GLN A 137 -4.36 8.39 22.32
CA GLN A 137 -5.09 7.88 21.14
C GLN A 137 -5.10 6.35 21.04
N ASP A 138 -4.08 5.71 21.58
CA ASP A 138 -3.92 4.25 21.54
C ASP A 138 -3.11 3.73 22.74
N GLY A 139 -3.15 2.42 22.96
CA GLY A 139 -2.31 1.75 23.96
C GLY A 139 -3.03 0.64 24.73
N LEU A 140 -2.38 0.17 25.78
CA LEU A 140 -2.92 -0.85 26.66
C LEU A 140 -3.69 -0.21 27.81
N PHE A 141 -4.89 -0.70 28.06
CA PHE A 141 -5.65 -0.39 29.25
C PHE A 141 -5.64 -1.55 30.25
N LEU A 142 -5.82 -1.23 31.52
CA LEU A 142 -5.95 -2.18 32.62
C LEU A 142 -7.26 -1.91 33.37
N THR A 143 -8.00 -2.98 33.62
CA THR A 143 -9.26 -2.94 34.37
C THR A 143 -9.02 -2.98 35.88
N CYS A 144 -9.59 -2.02 36.61
CA CYS A 144 -9.60 -2.01 38.08
C CYS A 144 -10.99 -2.33 38.66
N ARG A 145 -11.90 -2.88 37.83
CA ARG A 145 -13.23 -3.32 38.24
C ARG A 145 -13.15 -4.61 39.03
N ALA A 146 -13.76 -4.66 40.22
CA ALA A 146 -13.89 -5.90 40.95
C ALA A 146 -14.79 -6.88 40.17
N GLY A 147 -14.30 -8.08 39.89
CA GLY A 147 -15.02 -9.09 39.12
C GLY A 147 -14.07 -10.02 38.37
N ASP A 148 -14.61 -10.73 37.39
CA ASP A 148 -13.86 -11.72 36.59
C ASP A 148 -12.76 -11.09 35.73
N ASP A 149 -12.94 -9.83 35.34
CA ASP A 149 -11.97 -9.10 34.54
C ASP A 149 -10.98 -8.27 35.39
N TYR A 150 -10.97 -8.36 36.73
CA TYR A 150 -10.07 -7.54 37.56
C TYR A 150 -8.58 -7.75 37.21
N GLY A 151 -7.89 -6.69 36.80
CA GLY A 151 -6.47 -6.72 36.42
C GLY A 151 -6.20 -7.20 34.99
N ARG A 152 -7.24 -7.43 34.18
CA ARG A 152 -7.12 -7.82 32.78
C ARG A 152 -6.61 -6.64 31.94
N VAL A 153 -5.83 -6.97 30.90
CA VAL A 153 -5.24 -6.00 29.98
C VAL A 153 -5.97 -6.05 28.64
N GLY A 154 -6.29 -4.88 28.10
CA GLY A 154 -6.90 -4.74 26.79
C GLY A 154 -6.22 -3.69 25.92
N ASP A 155 -6.56 -3.70 24.64
CA ASP A 155 -6.12 -2.78 23.62
C ASP A 155 -7.18 -1.69 23.41
N TYR A 156 -6.72 -0.44 23.38
CA TYR A 156 -7.51 0.73 23.05
C TYR A 156 -6.94 1.41 21.81
N PHE A 157 -7.84 1.80 20.91
CA PHE A 157 -7.55 2.68 19.78
C PHE A 157 -8.78 3.55 19.53
N ASN A 158 -8.59 4.87 19.42
CA ASN A 158 -9.70 5.82 19.35
C ASN A 158 -10.62 5.67 18.12
N GLU A 159 -10.18 4.98 17.06
CA GLU A 159 -10.98 4.70 15.86
C GLU A 159 -11.63 3.29 15.87
N ASP A 160 -11.36 2.45 16.87
CA ASP A 160 -11.89 1.09 16.99
C ASP A 160 -12.54 0.83 18.36
N ALA A 161 -13.31 -0.26 18.45
CA ALA A 161 -13.87 -0.70 19.73
C ALA A 161 -12.77 -1.29 20.64
N PRO A 162 -12.77 -0.98 21.95
CA PRO A 162 -11.85 -1.60 22.90
C PRO A 162 -11.97 -3.12 22.89
N SER A 163 -10.85 -3.82 23.01
CA SER A 163 -10.84 -5.29 23.07
C SER A 163 -9.85 -5.81 24.11
N PHE A 164 -10.04 -7.02 24.61
CA PHE A 164 -9.05 -7.62 25.50
C PHE A 164 -7.89 -8.20 24.72
N SER A 165 -6.68 -7.92 25.19
CA SER A 165 -5.43 -8.38 24.60
C SER A 165 -5.23 -9.89 24.82
N GLU A 166 -4.20 -10.45 24.19
CA GLU A 166 -3.76 -11.82 24.45
C GLU A 166 -3.18 -12.00 25.86
N TRP A 167 -2.84 -10.91 26.56
CA TRP A 167 -2.29 -10.95 27.91
C TRP A 167 -3.39 -10.89 28.97
N PRO A 168 -3.58 -11.94 29.79
CA PRO A 168 -4.64 -11.97 30.79
C PRO A 168 -4.38 -11.02 31.98
N SER A 169 -3.20 -10.43 32.11
CA SER A 169 -2.83 -9.51 33.20
C SER A 169 -1.59 -8.68 32.85
N LEU A 170 -1.34 -7.60 33.61
CA LEU A 170 -0.10 -6.81 33.47
C LEU A 170 1.16 -7.64 33.72
N ARG A 171 1.12 -8.57 34.69
CA ARG A 171 2.20 -9.55 34.89
C ARG A 171 2.51 -10.33 33.63
N ALA A 172 1.48 -10.80 32.92
CA ALA A 172 1.67 -11.55 31.68
C ALA A 172 2.25 -10.68 30.56
N ALA A 173 1.79 -9.43 30.43
CA ALA A 173 2.33 -8.47 29.47
C ALA A 173 3.81 -8.15 29.73
N LEU A 174 4.20 -7.89 30.99
CA LEU A 174 5.59 -7.64 31.36
C LEU A 174 6.49 -8.88 31.19
N SER A 175 5.98 -10.07 31.49
CA SER A 175 6.70 -11.32 31.24
C SER A 175 6.92 -11.53 29.74
N ALA A 176 5.91 -11.25 28.90
CA ALA A 176 6.03 -11.33 27.45
C ALA A 176 7.04 -10.30 26.93
N PHE A 177 7.04 -9.08 27.47
CA PHE A 177 8.04 -8.08 27.12
C PHE A 177 9.46 -8.55 27.47
N ALA A 178 9.69 -9.07 28.68
CA ALA A 178 10.97 -9.63 29.08
C ALA A 178 11.42 -10.78 28.16
N ASP A 179 10.50 -11.71 27.85
CA ASP A 179 10.77 -12.83 26.94
C ASP A 179 11.10 -12.34 25.52
N ALA A 180 10.41 -11.31 25.03
CA ALA A 180 10.68 -10.71 23.73
C ALA A 180 12.08 -10.10 23.68
N LEU A 181 12.49 -9.34 24.69
CA LEU A 181 13.83 -8.75 24.76
C LEU A 181 14.92 -9.83 24.77
N GLU A 182 14.80 -10.81 25.68
CA GLU A 182 15.84 -11.83 25.87
C GLU A 182 15.96 -12.82 24.70
N ARG A 183 14.85 -13.12 24.02
CA ARG A 183 14.77 -14.19 23.00
C ARG A 183 14.45 -13.68 21.60
N ARG A 184 14.34 -12.36 21.42
CA ARG A 184 13.88 -11.69 20.18
C ARG A 184 12.55 -12.24 19.67
N LEU A 185 11.59 -12.46 20.58
CA LEU A 185 10.25 -12.92 20.19
C LEU A 185 9.41 -11.77 19.65
N PRO A 186 8.57 -12.02 18.62
CA PRO A 186 7.72 -10.98 18.07
C PRO A 186 6.56 -10.63 19.00
N ILE A 187 6.25 -9.34 19.12
CA ILE A 187 5.06 -8.79 19.76
C ILE A 187 4.43 -7.79 18.80
N GLY A 188 3.13 -7.93 18.53
CA GLY A 188 2.44 -7.09 17.54
C GLY A 188 3.09 -7.15 16.15
N GLY A 189 3.70 -8.28 15.80
CA GLY A 189 4.43 -8.46 14.54
C GLY A 189 5.81 -7.77 14.47
N ARG A 190 6.34 -7.25 15.57
CA ARG A 190 7.67 -6.61 15.65
C ARG A 190 8.59 -7.33 16.62
N ILE A 191 9.88 -7.35 16.34
CA ILE A 191 10.93 -7.90 17.22
C ILE A 191 11.77 -6.76 17.82
N PRO A 192 12.27 -6.93 19.06
CA PRO A 192 13.14 -5.95 19.68
C PRO A 192 14.58 -6.10 19.21
N LEU A 193 15.24 -4.98 18.91
CA LEU A 193 16.66 -4.90 18.60
C LEU A 193 17.32 -3.81 19.44
N ALA A 194 18.57 -4.03 19.82
CA ALA A 194 19.42 -3.01 20.42
C ALA A 194 20.30 -2.40 19.33
N VAL A 195 20.11 -1.11 19.05
CA VAL A 195 20.87 -0.36 18.03
C VAL A 195 21.40 0.91 18.66
N ASP A 196 22.70 1.13 18.55
CA ASP A 196 23.40 2.31 19.11
C ASP A 196 23.07 2.58 20.59
N GLY A 197 22.83 1.51 21.35
CA GLY A 197 22.49 1.58 22.77
C GLY A 197 21.05 1.97 23.08
N ALA A 198 20.16 2.00 22.08
CA ALA A 198 18.72 2.18 22.24
C ALA A 198 17.93 0.93 21.82
N LEU A 199 16.80 0.70 22.47
CA LEU A 199 15.81 -0.32 22.10
C LEU A 199 14.97 0.22 20.95
N ILE A 200 14.98 -0.49 19.83
CA ILE A 200 14.09 -0.26 18.69
C ILE A 200 13.26 -1.51 18.44
N TRP A 201 12.17 -1.34 17.68
CA TRP A 201 11.34 -2.44 17.24
C TRP A 201 11.28 -2.48 15.73
N GLU A 202 11.55 -3.63 15.14
CA GLU A 202 11.60 -3.84 13.69
C GLU A 202 10.68 -4.96 13.27
N GLU A 203 10.30 -4.99 12.00
CA GLU A 203 9.65 -6.18 11.47
C GLU A 203 10.66 -7.34 11.38
N PRO A 204 10.27 -8.57 11.75
CA PRO A 204 11.14 -9.73 11.62
C PRO A 204 11.46 -10.02 10.16
N THR A 205 12.58 -10.73 9.91
CA THR A 205 12.92 -11.15 8.55
C THR A 205 11.78 -11.98 7.97
N ARG A 206 11.18 -11.49 6.89
CA ARG A 206 10.06 -12.18 6.24
C ARG A 206 10.60 -13.26 5.30
N ALA A 207 10.02 -14.45 5.36
CA ALA A 207 10.29 -15.49 4.39
C ALA A 207 9.64 -15.14 3.05
N VAL A 208 10.45 -14.99 2.00
CA VAL A 208 9.95 -14.70 0.64
C VAL A 208 9.77 -16.00 -0.13
N LYS A 209 8.59 -16.20 -0.72
CA LYS A 209 8.35 -17.34 -1.61
C LYS A 209 9.32 -17.28 -2.80
N ALA A 210 10.24 -18.25 -2.84
CA ALA A 210 11.33 -18.27 -3.82
C ALA A 210 10.83 -18.44 -5.27
N ARG A 211 9.72 -19.16 -5.45
CA ARG A 211 9.09 -19.40 -6.76
C ARG A 211 7.60 -19.10 -6.66
N PRO A 212 7.20 -17.82 -6.72
CA PRO A 212 5.79 -17.48 -6.76
C PRO A 212 5.16 -17.94 -8.08
N THR A 213 3.86 -18.20 -8.06
CA THR A 213 3.10 -18.55 -9.26
C THR A 213 3.05 -17.34 -10.20
N SER A 214 3.61 -17.49 -11.40
CA SER A 214 3.54 -16.46 -12.46
C SER A 214 2.21 -16.56 -13.21
N LEU A 215 1.40 -15.51 -13.14
CA LEU A 215 0.16 -15.42 -13.90
C LEU A 215 0.44 -15.08 -15.36
N LEU A 216 1.52 -14.35 -15.67
CA LEU A 216 1.87 -14.07 -17.06
C LEU A 216 2.38 -15.33 -17.79
N ASP A 217 3.11 -16.22 -17.12
CA ASP A 217 3.53 -17.52 -17.70
C ASP A 217 2.34 -18.47 -17.90
N LEU A 218 1.36 -18.43 -16.99
CA LEU A 218 0.09 -19.16 -17.17
C LEU A 218 -0.69 -18.58 -18.35
N ALA A 219 -0.79 -17.26 -18.44
CA ALA A 219 -1.43 -16.55 -19.54
C ALA A 219 -0.80 -16.86 -20.89
N ALA A 220 0.53 -16.90 -20.99
CA ALA A 220 1.25 -17.23 -22.21
C ALA A 220 0.93 -18.64 -22.76
N ARG A 221 0.51 -19.56 -21.89
CA ARG A 221 0.09 -20.93 -22.24
C ARG A 221 -1.42 -21.08 -22.39
N THR A 222 -2.19 -20.04 -22.04
CA THR A 222 -3.65 -20.05 -22.12
C THR A 222 -4.05 -19.59 -23.52
N PRO A 223 -4.99 -20.26 -24.22
CA PRO A 223 -5.53 -19.74 -25.46
C PRO A 223 -6.43 -18.53 -25.19
N GLU A 224 -6.38 -17.54 -26.07
CA GLU A 224 -7.30 -16.41 -26.01
C GLU A 224 -8.75 -16.88 -26.24
N PRO A 225 -9.75 -16.35 -25.50
CA PRO A 225 -11.14 -16.74 -25.68
C PRO A 225 -11.62 -16.49 -27.11
N GLY A 226 -12.36 -17.48 -27.65
CA GLY A 226 -13.05 -17.36 -28.93
C GLY A 226 -14.28 -16.44 -28.87
N PRO A 227 -14.97 -16.22 -30.00
CA PRO A 227 -16.25 -15.52 -29.99
C PRO A 227 -17.25 -16.24 -29.08
N PRO A 228 -18.13 -15.51 -28.37
CA PRO A 228 -19.13 -16.14 -27.51
C PRO A 228 -19.99 -17.09 -28.35
N PRO A 229 -20.39 -18.25 -27.80
CA PRO A 229 -21.37 -19.09 -28.48
C PRO A 229 -22.64 -18.26 -28.71
N ALA A 230 -23.30 -18.48 -29.86
CA ALA A 230 -24.57 -17.84 -30.14
C ALA A 230 -25.52 -18.07 -28.94
N PRO A 231 -26.26 -17.03 -28.50
CA PRO A 231 -27.19 -17.18 -27.39
C PRO A 231 -28.11 -18.36 -27.68
N ARG A 232 -28.14 -19.35 -26.78
CA ARG A 232 -29.10 -20.44 -26.90
C ARG A 232 -30.49 -19.79 -26.80
N PRO A 233 -31.42 -20.09 -27.72
CA PRO A 233 -32.79 -19.60 -27.57
C PRO A 233 -33.32 -20.08 -26.22
N GLU A 234 -33.64 -19.14 -25.34
CA GLU A 234 -34.29 -19.47 -24.08
C GLU A 234 -35.60 -20.19 -24.40
N PRO A 235 -35.88 -21.35 -23.78
CA PRO A 235 -37.19 -21.95 -23.91
C PRO A 235 -38.22 -20.93 -23.41
N PRO A 236 -39.34 -20.72 -24.11
CA PRO A 236 -40.36 -19.77 -23.68
C PRO A 236 -40.76 -20.12 -22.25
N GLY A 237 -40.51 -19.20 -21.32
CA GLY A 237 -40.87 -19.37 -19.92
C GLY A 237 -42.38 -19.52 -19.81
N ASN A 238 -42.85 -20.75 -19.58
CA ASN A 238 -44.21 -21.02 -19.18
C ASN A 238 -44.39 -20.54 -17.74
N GLY A 239 -45.00 -19.37 -17.55
CA GLY A 239 -45.42 -18.94 -16.22
C GLY A 239 -45.48 -17.43 -16.06
N THR A 240 -46.63 -16.86 -16.40
CA THR A 240 -46.99 -15.47 -16.16
C THR A 240 -47.08 -15.21 -14.64
N TYR A 241 -45.99 -14.78 -14.03
CA TYR A 241 -46.04 -13.95 -12.83
C TYR A 241 -45.45 -12.59 -13.20
N ALA A 242 -46.35 -11.65 -13.50
CA ALA A 242 -45.98 -10.24 -13.63
C ALA A 242 -45.75 -9.69 -12.22
N THR A 243 -44.51 -9.79 -11.72
CA THR A 243 -44.08 -8.90 -10.65
C THR A 243 -44.05 -7.50 -11.27
N ILE A 244 -45.08 -6.69 -11.00
CA ILE A 244 -45.08 -5.25 -11.30
C ILE A 244 -44.11 -4.58 -10.34
N GLY A 245 -42.81 -4.80 -10.56
CA GLY A 245 -41.76 -3.93 -10.08
C GLY A 245 -41.49 -2.94 -11.21
N PHE A 246 -41.71 -1.66 -10.99
CA PHE A 246 -41.24 -0.60 -11.89
C PHE A 246 -39.71 -0.54 -11.83
N VAL A 247 -39.03 -1.54 -12.39
CA VAL A 247 -37.62 -1.40 -12.77
C VAL A 247 -37.64 -0.50 -13.99
N ARG A 248 -37.49 0.82 -13.77
CA ARG A 248 -37.17 1.75 -14.85
C ARG A 248 -35.91 1.20 -15.51
N SER A 249 -36.05 0.63 -16.71
CA SER A 249 -34.90 0.27 -17.54
C SER A 249 -34.15 1.57 -17.81
N ARG A 250 -33.05 1.78 -17.08
CA ARG A 250 -32.19 2.96 -17.25
C ARG A 250 -31.65 2.88 -18.68
N ALA A 251 -31.79 3.97 -19.45
CA ALA A 251 -31.21 4.02 -20.78
C ALA A 251 -29.71 3.67 -20.68
N PRO A 252 -29.18 2.84 -21.60
CA PRO A 252 -27.79 2.41 -21.54
C PRO A 252 -26.87 3.63 -21.54
N GLU A 253 -25.77 3.55 -20.77
CA GLU A 253 -24.78 4.63 -20.73
C GLU A 253 -24.14 4.81 -22.13
N PRO A 254 -24.04 6.04 -22.65
CA PRO A 254 -23.36 6.32 -23.91
C PRO A 254 -21.90 5.84 -23.90
N HIS A 255 -21.42 5.27 -25.01
CA HIS A 255 -20.03 4.83 -25.12
C HIS A 255 -19.10 6.02 -25.30
N GLN A 256 -18.32 6.33 -24.28
CA GLN A 256 -17.43 7.49 -24.23
C GLN A 256 -16.04 7.07 -23.76
N PRO A 257 -15.25 6.42 -24.63
CA PRO A 257 -13.97 5.87 -24.24
C PRO A 257 -12.93 6.97 -24.00
N ASP A 258 -11.98 6.69 -23.12
CA ASP A 258 -10.71 7.41 -23.13
C ASP A 258 -9.99 7.15 -24.45
N VAL A 259 -9.55 8.22 -25.11
CA VAL A 259 -8.91 8.17 -26.42
C VAL A 259 -7.77 9.18 -26.51
N VAL A 260 -6.68 8.78 -27.14
CA VAL A 260 -5.53 9.66 -27.44
C VAL A 260 -5.33 9.70 -28.94
N PHE A 261 -5.35 10.90 -29.51
CA PHE A 261 -5.07 11.18 -30.91
C PHE A 261 -3.62 11.64 -31.07
N ALA A 262 -2.93 11.18 -32.10
CA ALA A 262 -1.55 11.54 -32.43
C ALA A 262 -1.41 12.01 -33.88
N GLU A 263 -0.78 13.16 -34.07
CA GLU A 263 -0.68 13.80 -35.37
C GLU A 263 0.31 13.06 -36.27
N GLY A 264 -0.14 12.60 -37.44
CA GLY A 264 0.73 11.96 -38.44
C GLY A 264 1.32 10.60 -38.05
N VAL A 265 0.99 10.03 -36.87
CA VAL A 265 1.52 8.74 -36.42
C VAL A 265 0.61 7.59 -36.86
N HIS A 266 1.21 6.51 -37.38
CA HIS A 266 0.48 5.33 -37.83
C HIS A 266 0.02 4.45 -36.65
N PRO A 267 -1.14 3.77 -36.71
CA PRO A 267 -1.61 2.87 -35.64
C PRO A 267 -0.58 1.82 -35.19
N ASP A 268 0.18 1.25 -36.12
CA ASP A 268 1.22 0.24 -35.82
C ASP A 268 2.39 0.81 -35.02
N GLU A 269 2.62 2.12 -35.06
CA GLU A 269 3.61 2.82 -34.25
C GLU A 269 3.02 3.27 -32.90
N LEU A 270 1.72 3.55 -32.85
CA LEU A 270 1.04 3.91 -31.61
C LEU A 270 0.98 2.74 -30.61
N LEU A 271 0.81 1.50 -31.08
CA LEU A 271 0.74 0.34 -30.18
C LEU A 271 2.02 0.17 -29.34
N PRO A 272 3.25 0.13 -29.92
CA PRO A 272 4.49 0.10 -29.13
C PRO A 272 4.66 1.32 -28.21
N ARG A 273 4.30 2.53 -28.68
CA ARG A 273 4.38 3.75 -27.87
C ARG A 273 3.45 3.68 -26.64
N ALA A 274 2.27 3.09 -26.80
CA ALA A 274 1.31 2.82 -25.73
C ALA A 274 1.73 1.70 -24.76
N GLY A 275 2.84 1.00 -25.04
CA GLY A 275 3.38 -0.05 -24.19
C GLY A 275 3.01 -1.47 -24.61
N VAL A 276 2.48 -1.68 -25.82
CA VAL A 276 2.32 -3.03 -26.37
C VAL A 276 3.70 -3.63 -26.64
N VAL A 277 3.95 -4.80 -26.03
CA VAL A 277 5.20 -5.54 -26.20
C VAL A 277 4.91 -6.85 -26.90
N GLY A 278 5.81 -7.24 -27.81
CA GLY A 278 5.62 -8.43 -28.63
C GLY A 278 4.56 -8.26 -29.72
N ARG A 279 4.79 -8.86 -30.89
CA ARG A 279 3.86 -8.79 -32.03
C ARG A 279 2.82 -9.92 -31.99
N GLU A 280 3.01 -10.92 -31.13
CA GLU A 280 2.19 -12.12 -31.02
C GLU A 280 0.78 -11.86 -30.47
N THR A 281 0.60 -10.79 -29.68
CA THR A 281 -0.71 -10.41 -29.14
C THR A 281 -1.48 -9.48 -30.08
N VAL A 282 -0.80 -8.94 -31.10
CA VAL A 282 -1.32 -7.92 -32.01
C VAL A 282 -2.22 -8.56 -33.07
N ARG A 283 -3.51 -8.25 -33.02
CA ARG A 283 -4.51 -8.65 -34.03
C ARG A 283 -5.73 -7.74 -34.01
N ALA A 284 -6.52 -7.78 -35.07
CA ALA A 284 -7.75 -7.01 -35.17
C ALA A 284 -8.81 -7.50 -34.18
N ARG A 285 -9.41 -6.60 -33.39
CA ARG A 285 -10.50 -6.87 -32.44
C ARG A 285 -11.51 -5.73 -32.40
N THR A 286 -12.78 -6.06 -32.26
CA THR A 286 -13.82 -5.13 -31.82
C THR A 286 -13.65 -4.78 -30.33
N HIS A 287 -14.32 -3.73 -29.84
CA HIS A 287 -14.26 -3.36 -28.42
C HIS A 287 -14.73 -4.52 -27.52
N ALA A 288 -15.82 -5.20 -27.90
CA ALA A 288 -16.37 -6.30 -27.13
C ALA A 288 -15.43 -7.52 -27.08
N GLU A 289 -14.76 -7.85 -28.19
CA GLU A 289 -13.76 -8.93 -28.21
C GLU A 289 -12.54 -8.59 -27.36
N ALA A 290 -12.04 -7.36 -27.47
CA ALA A 290 -10.93 -6.87 -26.66
C ALA A 290 -11.26 -6.89 -25.16
N ALA A 291 -12.45 -6.41 -24.77
CA ALA A 291 -12.90 -6.41 -23.39
C ALA A 291 -12.99 -7.83 -22.80
N ARG A 292 -13.56 -8.78 -23.55
CA ARG A 292 -13.60 -10.19 -23.13
C ARG A 292 -12.20 -10.80 -23.00
N SER A 293 -11.32 -10.49 -23.94
CA SER A 293 -9.95 -11.03 -23.93
C SER A 293 -9.16 -10.51 -22.73
N ALA A 294 -9.26 -9.21 -22.45
CA ALA A 294 -8.63 -8.56 -21.30
C ALA A 294 -9.17 -9.06 -19.94
N ALA A 295 -10.46 -9.42 -19.87
CA ALA A 295 -11.07 -9.99 -18.66
C ALA A 295 -10.73 -11.48 -18.44
N SER A 296 -10.12 -12.14 -19.42
CA SER A 296 -9.81 -13.57 -19.35
C SER A 296 -8.44 -13.87 -18.75
N PRO A 297 -8.18 -15.10 -18.27
CA PRO A 297 -6.87 -15.50 -17.79
C PRO A 297 -5.73 -15.33 -18.83
N TRP A 298 -6.05 -15.29 -20.13
CA TRP A 298 -5.08 -15.02 -21.21
C TRP A 298 -4.42 -13.63 -21.09
N ALA A 299 -5.11 -12.64 -20.55
CA ALA A 299 -4.54 -11.31 -20.38
C ALA A 299 -3.74 -11.19 -19.07
N ALA A 300 -4.01 -12.03 -18.06
CA ALA A 300 -3.48 -11.89 -16.70
C ALA A 300 -3.60 -10.45 -16.17
N ALA A 301 -4.82 -9.89 -16.24
CA ALA A 301 -5.14 -8.52 -15.84
C ALA A 301 -4.39 -7.39 -16.60
N ARG A 302 -3.62 -7.71 -17.65
CA ARG A 302 -2.96 -6.70 -18.47
C ARG A 302 -3.97 -5.89 -19.28
N PRO A 303 -3.79 -4.56 -19.41
CA PRO A 303 -4.64 -3.73 -20.25
C PRO A 303 -4.55 -4.14 -21.71
N LEU A 304 -5.63 -3.91 -22.44
CA LEU A 304 -5.68 -4.15 -23.89
C LEU A 304 -6.09 -2.85 -24.59
N VAL A 305 -5.24 -2.40 -25.51
CA VAL A 305 -5.44 -1.17 -26.26
C VAL A 305 -5.71 -1.49 -27.73
N ARG A 306 -6.48 -0.60 -28.38
CA ARG A 306 -6.88 -0.69 -29.79
C ARG A 306 -6.45 0.60 -30.47
N ALA A 307 -5.82 0.49 -31.63
CA ALA A 307 -5.35 1.62 -32.42
C ALA A 307 -5.99 1.65 -33.80
N GLY A 308 -6.32 2.84 -34.27
CA GLY A 308 -6.95 3.09 -35.56
C GLY A 308 -6.58 4.47 -36.10
N ARG A 309 -7.19 4.85 -37.23
CA ARG A 309 -6.91 6.12 -37.89
C ARG A 309 -8.18 6.93 -38.12
N CYS A 310 -8.09 8.23 -37.96
CA CYS A 310 -9.13 9.19 -38.30
C CYS A 310 -8.49 10.39 -39.03
N GLY A 311 -8.67 10.45 -40.34
CA GLY A 311 -8.03 11.46 -41.19
C GLY A 311 -6.50 11.44 -41.11
N GLY A 312 -5.90 12.59 -40.79
CA GLY A 312 -4.45 12.76 -40.60
C GLY A 312 -3.90 12.24 -39.27
N TRP A 313 -4.78 11.73 -38.39
CA TRP A 313 -4.43 11.36 -37.01
C TRP A 313 -4.55 9.86 -36.80
N GLY A 314 -3.55 9.28 -36.13
CA GLY A 314 -3.70 7.98 -35.48
C GLY A 314 -4.41 8.18 -34.14
N PHE A 315 -5.14 7.17 -33.67
CA PHE A 315 -5.71 7.18 -32.33
C PHE A 315 -5.50 5.85 -31.63
N VAL A 316 -5.49 5.89 -30.31
CA VAL A 316 -5.47 4.71 -29.44
C VAL A 316 -6.53 4.85 -28.35
N THR A 317 -7.22 3.76 -28.04
CA THR A 317 -8.21 3.66 -26.97
C THR A 317 -7.99 2.40 -26.16
N GLN A 318 -8.31 2.44 -24.86
CA GLN A 318 -8.22 1.28 -23.98
C GLN A 318 -9.58 0.61 -23.89
N SER A 319 -9.63 -0.69 -24.22
CA SER A 319 -10.90 -1.44 -24.19
C SER A 319 -11.24 -2.00 -22.82
N ALA A 320 -10.23 -2.36 -22.03
CA ALA A 320 -10.39 -3.00 -20.72
C ALA A 320 -9.05 -3.10 -19.98
N GLY A 321 -9.12 -3.57 -18.73
CA GLY A 321 -7.99 -3.68 -17.81
C GLY A 321 -7.74 -2.37 -17.04
N THR A 322 -6.68 -2.36 -16.23
CA THR A 322 -6.29 -1.19 -15.43
C THR A 322 -6.07 0.02 -16.32
N GLU A 323 -6.61 1.18 -15.96
CA GLU A 323 -6.42 2.44 -16.70
C GLU A 323 -4.93 2.78 -16.82
N GLN A 324 -4.44 2.87 -18.05
CA GLN A 324 -3.03 3.21 -18.34
C GLN A 324 -2.89 4.30 -19.39
N LEU A 325 -3.84 4.36 -20.34
CA LEU A 325 -3.70 5.13 -21.57
C LEU A 325 -3.38 6.62 -21.36
N THR A 326 -3.94 7.20 -20.32
CA THR A 326 -3.95 8.65 -20.09
C THR A 326 -2.99 9.07 -18.98
N ARG A 327 -2.15 8.12 -18.53
CA ARG A 327 -1.06 8.39 -17.61
C ARG A 327 0.00 9.28 -18.27
N PRO A 328 0.62 10.23 -17.54
CA PRO A 328 1.64 11.12 -18.09
C PRO A 328 2.78 10.38 -18.79
N GLU A 329 3.22 9.23 -18.27
CA GLU A 329 4.32 8.46 -18.86
C GLU A 329 3.97 7.90 -20.23
N VAL A 330 2.72 7.46 -20.41
CA VAL A 330 2.22 6.95 -21.69
C VAL A 330 2.00 8.12 -22.67
N LEU A 331 1.44 9.24 -22.20
CA LEU A 331 1.25 10.43 -23.04
C LEU A 331 2.58 10.99 -23.57
N ARG A 332 3.64 11.04 -22.75
CA ARG A 332 4.97 11.46 -23.21
C ARG A 332 5.53 10.53 -24.30
N ARG A 333 5.35 9.21 -24.16
CA ARG A 333 5.76 8.23 -25.17
C ARG A 333 4.97 8.37 -26.47
N LEU A 334 3.65 8.55 -26.37
CA LEU A 334 2.78 8.77 -27.54
C LEU A 334 3.13 10.08 -28.27
N ALA A 335 3.44 11.15 -27.52
CA ALA A 335 3.81 12.47 -28.01
C ALA A 335 5.25 12.61 -28.51
N ARG A 336 6.04 11.54 -28.56
CA ARG A 336 7.43 11.62 -29.03
C ARG A 336 7.47 12.14 -30.47
N ASP A 337 8.13 13.26 -30.68
CA ASP A 337 8.29 13.94 -31.98
C ASP A 337 6.96 14.27 -32.69
N THR A 338 5.87 14.41 -31.94
CA THR A 338 4.55 14.75 -32.48
C THR A 338 3.70 15.48 -31.44
N ARG A 339 2.53 15.96 -31.86
CA ARG A 339 1.48 16.47 -30.98
C ARG A 339 0.44 15.37 -30.74
N VAL A 340 0.02 15.24 -29.49
CA VAL A 340 -1.09 14.36 -29.10
C VAL A 340 -2.16 15.12 -28.32
N VAL A 341 -3.40 14.69 -28.50
CA VAL A 341 -4.56 15.20 -27.79
C VAL A 341 -5.24 14.00 -27.12
N ALA A 342 -5.27 14.00 -25.80
CA ALA A 342 -6.01 13.02 -25.01
C ALA A 342 -7.37 13.59 -24.63
N LEU A 343 -8.42 12.79 -24.81
CA LEU A 343 -9.78 13.05 -24.35
C LEU A 343 -10.12 11.99 -23.29
N THR A 344 -10.32 12.44 -22.05
CA THR A 344 -10.56 11.55 -20.90
C THR A 344 -11.89 11.83 -20.24
N LYS A 345 -12.60 10.78 -19.82
CA LYS A 345 -13.83 10.87 -19.04
C LYS A 345 -13.54 10.52 -17.58
N ARG A 346 -13.90 11.41 -16.66
CA ARG A 346 -13.82 11.19 -15.20
C ARG A 346 -15.18 11.45 -14.57
N GLY A 347 -15.97 10.39 -14.42
CA GLY A 347 -17.36 10.52 -13.96
C GLY A 347 -18.17 11.44 -14.89
N PRO A 348 -18.72 12.57 -14.39
CA PRO A 348 -19.46 13.52 -15.22
C PRO A 348 -18.56 14.49 -16.02
N GLU A 349 -17.25 14.49 -15.79
CA GLU A 349 -16.32 15.46 -16.40
C GLU A 349 -15.63 14.89 -17.63
N VAL A 350 -15.39 15.75 -18.63
CA VAL A 350 -14.55 15.43 -19.79
C VAL A 350 -13.39 16.40 -19.83
N ARG A 351 -12.16 15.86 -19.92
CA ARG A 351 -10.92 16.63 -19.94
C ARG A 351 -10.19 16.40 -21.25
N VAL A 352 -9.71 17.50 -21.84
CA VAL A 352 -8.75 17.49 -22.93
C VAL A 352 -7.37 17.81 -22.38
N THR A 353 -6.39 16.97 -22.70
CA THR A 353 -4.99 17.21 -22.34
C THR A 353 -4.13 17.12 -23.60
N VAL A 354 -3.25 18.09 -23.79
CA VAL A 354 -2.39 18.19 -25.00
C VAL A 354 -0.93 18.01 -24.60
N TYR A 355 -0.23 17.15 -25.33
CA TYR A 355 1.22 17.02 -25.24
C TYR A 355 1.83 17.31 -26.61
N GLU A 356 3.00 17.92 -26.61
CA GLU A 356 3.78 18.22 -27.82
C GLU A 356 5.24 17.83 -27.57
N ASN A 357 5.81 17.03 -28.47
CA ASN A 357 7.19 16.56 -28.42
C ASN A 357 7.59 15.96 -27.05
N GLY A 358 6.69 15.16 -26.46
CA GLY A 358 6.92 14.50 -25.18
C GLY A 358 6.78 15.40 -23.94
N ALA A 359 6.30 16.63 -24.07
CA ALA A 359 6.06 17.55 -22.96
C ALA A 359 4.59 18.00 -22.92
N PRO A 360 4.01 18.29 -21.74
CA PRO A 360 2.68 18.89 -21.66
C PRO A 360 2.70 20.27 -22.33
N TYR A 361 1.70 20.57 -23.14
CA TYR A 361 1.59 21.84 -23.87
C TYR A 361 1.26 22.98 -22.89
N ALA A 362 2.29 23.77 -22.52
CA ALA A 362 2.31 24.88 -21.56
C ALA A 362 1.83 24.49 -20.14
N ASP A 363 2.73 24.24 -19.16
CA ASP A 363 2.47 24.06 -17.70
C ASP A 363 1.01 23.73 -17.28
N GLY A 364 0.38 22.70 -17.87
CA GLY A 364 -1.00 22.28 -17.61
C GLY A 364 -2.14 23.20 -18.13
N ALA A 365 -1.85 24.28 -18.84
CA ALA A 365 -2.77 25.38 -19.14
C ALA A 365 -3.77 25.15 -20.29
N HIS A 366 -3.82 23.95 -20.89
CA HIS A 366 -4.92 23.53 -21.77
C HIS A 366 -5.72 22.36 -21.20
N ASP A 367 -5.70 22.15 -19.88
CA ASP A 367 -6.74 21.38 -19.18
C ASP A 367 -8.06 22.18 -19.27
N ARG A 368 -8.73 22.13 -20.43
CA ARG A 368 -10.13 22.56 -20.53
C ARG A 368 -10.97 21.53 -19.79
N LEU A 369 -11.14 21.75 -18.50
CA LEU A 369 -12.17 21.07 -17.71
C LEU A 369 -13.52 21.69 -18.10
N VAL A 370 -14.29 20.99 -18.92
CA VAL A 370 -15.68 21.38 -19.16
C VAL A 370 -16.51 20.72 -18.07
N SER A 371 -16.76 21.45 -16.99
CA SER A 371 -17.79 21.09 -16.03
C SER A 371 -19.13 21.42 -16.66
N SER A 372 -19.97 20.42 -16.88
CA SER A 372 -21.35 20.68 -17.23
C SER A 372 -22.18 20.69 -15.95
N PRO A 373 -22.95 21.76 -15.68
CA PRO A 373 -23.83 21.79 -14.54
C PRO A 373 -24.92 20.71 -14.68
N ARG A 374 -25.14 19.93 -13.61
CA ARG A 374 -26.28 19.02 -13.46
C ARG A 374 -27.57 19.83 -13.30
N GLU A 375 -28.03 20.48 -14.35
CA GLU A 375 -29.23 21.35 -14.34
C GLU A 375 -30.56 20.56 -14.28
N ASP A 376 -30.51 19.23 -14.17
CA ASP A 376 -31.64 18.33 -14.33
C ASP A 376 -32.21 17.76 -13.02
N TYR A 377 -31.56 18.02 -11.88
CA TYR A 377 -32.01 17.59 -10.56
C TYR A 377 -32.74 18.73 -9.82
N VAL A 378 -33.99 18.49 -9.45
CA VAL A 378 -34.79 19.38 -8.61
C VAL A 378 -34.78 18.84 -7.19
N ARG A 379 -34.49 19.71 -6.22
CA ARG A 379 -34.66 19.37 -4.80
C ARG A 379 -36.15 19.38 -4.46
N LEU A 380 -36.66 18.24 -4.05
CA LEU A 380 -38.02 18.07 -3.59
C LEU A 380 -38.20 18.72 -2.19
N PRO A 381 -39.44 19.09 -1.81
CA PRO A 381 -39.72 19.75 -0.54
C PRO A 381 -39.36 18.93 0.72
N ASP A 382 -39.24 17.61 0.59
CA ASP A 382 -38.81 16.66 1.62
C ASP A 382 -37.28 16.59 1.77
N GLY A 383 -36.53 17.27 0.89
CA GLY A 383 -35.07 17.30 0.89
C GLY A 383 -34.43 16.33 -0.09
N ASP A 384 -35.20 15.42 -0.70
CA ASP A 384 -34.72 14.45 -1.68
C ASP A 384 -34.45 15.11 -3.04
N TRP A 385 -33.61 14.49 -3.86
CA TRP A 385 -33.30 14.98 -5.21
C TRP A 385 -34.03 14.15 -6.26
N ALA A 386 -34.79 14.80 -7.13
CA ALA A 386 -35.52 14.15 -8.23
C ALA A 386 -35.02 14.64 -9.59
N GLN A 387 -34.80 13.70 -10.51
CA GLN A 387 -34.45 14.01 -11.89
C GLN A 387 -35.68 14.42 -12.71
N THR A 388 -35.55 15.50 -13.49
CA THR A 388 -36.61 16.03 -14.35
C THR A 388 -36.93 15.04 -15.49
N VAL A 389 -38.21 14.72 -15.67
CA VAL A 389 -38.67 13.75 -16.70
C VAL A 389 -38.49 14.34 -18.10
N GLY A 390 -37.78 13.63 -18.98
CA GLY A 390 -37.53 14.04 -20.37
C GLY A 390 -36.17 14.68 -20.64
N VAL A 391 -35.28 14.71 -19.65
CA VAL A 391 -33.89 15.20 -19.76
C VAL A 391 -32.93 14.00 -19.86
N ASP A 392 -31.75 14.19 -20.48
CA ASP A 392 -30.71 13.15 -20.62
C ASP A 392 -30.41 12.51 -19.24
N PRO A 393 -30.56 11.17 -19.07
CA PRO A 393 -30.27 10.50 -17.82
C PRO A 393 -28.77 10.50 -17.45
N TRP A 394 -27.90 10.96 -18.35
CA TRP A 394 -26.46 11.15 -18.16
C TRP A 394 -26.02 12.61 -18.45
N PRO A 395 -26.63 13.60 -17.78
CA PRO A 395 -26.43 14.99 -18.14
C PRO A 395 -25.00 15.42 -17.85
N GLY A 396 -24.43 16.06 -18.85
CA GLY A 396 -23.23 16.85 -18.74
C GLY A 396 -21.95 16.23 -19.31
N SER A 397 -21.74 14.92 -19.15
CA SER A 397 -20.61 14.23 -19.81
C SER A 397 -20.91 13.92 -21.27
N THR A 398 -22.15 13.57 -21.63
CA THR A 398 -22.54 13.23 -23.03
C THR A 398 -22.44 14.42 -23.98
N ALA A 399 -23.07 15.54 -23.60
CA ALA A 399 -23.02 16.78 -24.37
C ALA A 399 -21.59 17.34 -24.43
N ALA A 400 -20.88 17.44 -23.30
CA ALA A 400 -19.51 17.94 -23.28
C ALA A 400 -18.56 17.09 -24.13
N TYR A 401 -18.66 15.76 -24.07
CA TYR A 401 -17.85 14.88 -24.92
C TYR A 401 -18.17 15.07 -26.40
N THR A 402 -19.45 15.21 -26.76
CA THR A 402 -19.89 15.45 -28.15
C THR A 402 -19.39 16.80 -28.66
N ASP A 403 -19.52 17.86 -27.85
CA ASP A 403 -19.07 19.21 -28.18
C ASP A 403 -17.54 19.27 -28.33
N LEU A 404 -16.79 18.58 -27.46
CA LEU A 404 -15.34 18.47 -27.57
C LEU A 404 -14.92 17.72 -28.83
N LEU A 405 -15.59 16.61 -29.17
CA LEU A 405 -15.34 15.90 -30.44
C LEU A 405 -15.65 16.79 -31.66
N ALA A 406 -16.75 17.55 -31.63
CA ALA A 406 -17.07 18.51 -32.68
C ALA A 406 -15.99 19.59 -32.80
N GLY A 407 -15.53 20.14 -31.67
CA GLY A 407 -14.42 21.09 -31.63
C GLY A 407 -13.11 20.51 -32.17
N LEU A 408 -12.80 19.25 -31.88
CA LEU A 408 -11.62 18.56 -32.42
C LEU A 408 -11.75 18.27 -33.93
N ARG A 409 -12.96 17.98 -34.42
CA ARG A 409 -13.24 17.85 -35.85
C ARG A 409 -12.99 19.18 -36.56
N ASP A 410 -13.54 20.27 -36.03
CA ASP A 410 -13.46 21.59 -36.67
C ASP A 410 -12.05 22.19 -36.61
N ALA A 411 -11.36 22.04 -35.48
CA ALA A 411 -10.02 22.61 -35.28
C ALA A 411 -8.88 21.76 -35.87
N CYS A 412 -9.00 20.43 -35.78
CA CYS A 412 -7.90 19.50 -36.08
C CYS A 412 -8.22 18.49 -37.20
N GLY A 413 -9.45 18.47 -37.73
CA GLY A 413 -9.89 17.49 -38.72
C GLY A 413 -10.05 16.07 -38.17
N ILE A 414 -10.20 15.92 -36.85
CA ILE A 414 -10.35 14.62 -36.18
C ILE A 414 -11.80 14.15 -36.29
N ASP A 415 -12.09 13.32 -37.29
CA ASP A 415 -13.42 12.72 -37.47
C ASP A 415 -13.54 11.38 -36.73
N PHE A 416 -13.78 11.48 -35.41
CA PHE A 416 -13.89 10.33 -34.51
C PHE A 416 -15.34 10.06 -34.10
N ASP A 417 -15.80 8.84 -34.34
CA ASP A 417 -17.12 8.34 -33.96
C ASP A 417 -16.94 7.16 -32.98
N PRO A 418 -17.28 7.33 -31.69
CA PRO A 418 -17.05 6.30 -30.68
C PRO A 418 -17.86 5.03 -30.93
N ASP A 419 -19.09 5.13 -31.46
CA ASP A 419 -19.93 3.96 -31.74
C ASP A 419 -19.38 3.16 -32.91
N ARG A 420 -18.93 3.83 -33.98
CA ARG A 420 -18.23 3.17 -35.10
C ARG A 420 -16.97 2.46 -34.60
N VAL A 421 -16.16 3.13 -33.78
CA VAL A 421 -14.90 2.59 -33.23
C VAL A 421 -15.15 1.42 -32.27
N ARG A 422 -16.29 1.39 -31.57
CA ARG A 422 -16.68 0.26 -30.73
C ARG A 422 -16.84 -1.01 -31.55
N ASP A 423 -17.52 -0.90 -32.69
CA ASP A 423 -17.98 -2.05 -33.46
C ASP A 423 -16.99 -2.46 -34.58
N GLU A 424 -16.11 -1.56 -35.02
CA GLU A 424 -15.08 -1.82 -36.03
C GLU A 424 -13.91 -2.69 -35.50
N PRO A 425 -13.43 -3.72 -36.23
CA PRO A 425 -12.22 -4.42 -35.84
C PRO A 425 -10.96 -3.56 -36.04
N LEU A 426 -10.25 -3.25 -34.95
CA LEU A 426 -9.05 -2.40 -34.95
C LEU A 426 -7.81 -3.17 -34.49
N SER A 427 -6.62 -2.75 -34.94
CA SER A 427 -5.36 -3.36 -34.51
C SER A 427 -5.22 -3.23 -32.99
N SER A 428 -5.11 -4.34 -32.28
CA SER A 428 -5.23 -4.39 -30.82
C SER A 428 -4.13 -5.24 -30.22
N GLY A 429 -3.55 -4.84 -29.10
CA GLY A 429 -2.46 -5.56 -28.43
C GLY A 429 -2.53 -5.48 -26.91
N LEU A 430 -1.94 -6.47 -26.24
CA LEU A 430 -1.79 -6.45 -24.78
C LEU A 430 -0.67 -5.49 -24.39
N VAL A 431 -0.96 -4.64 -23.42
CA VAL A 431 -0.01 -3.67 -22.88
C VAL A 431 0.75 -4.29 -21.73
N LEU A 432 2.07 -4.12 -21.76
CA LEU A 432 2.84 -4.21 -20.54
C LEU A 432 2.93 -2.78 -19.95
N PRO A 433 2.31 -2.52 -18.78
CA PRO A 433 2.24 -1.17 -18.22
C PRO A 433 3.59 -0.45 -18.22
N VAL A 434 3.60 0.83 -18.58
CA VAL A 434 4.81 1.67 -18.53
C VAL A 434 5.12 1.98 -17.06
N LEU A 435 6.40 1.94 -16.68
CA LEU A 435 6.81 2.28 -15.32
C LEU A 435 6.37 3.68 -14.95
N GLU A 436 5.97 3.87 -13.70
CA GLU A 436 5.64 5.19 -13.18
C GLU A 436 6.89 6.06 -13.03
N ASP A 437 6.70 7.36 -13.19
CA ASP A 437 7.73 8.33 -12.82
C ASP A 437 8.05 8.19 -11.35
N ILE A 438 9.34 8.36 -11.02
CA ILE A 438 9.76 8.50 -9.63
C ILE A 438 9.08 9.76 -9.08
N PRO A 439 8.18 9.67 -8.07
CA PRO A 439 7.43 10.81 -7.59
C PRO A 439 8.36 11.89 -7.02
N GLU A 440 8.01 13.18 -7.20
CA GLU A 440 8.85 14.29 -6.76
C GLU A 440 9.18 14.28 -5.26
N TRP A 441 8.21 13.90 -4.43
CA TRP A 441 8.42 13.78 -2.97
C TRP A 441 9.49 12.75 -2.63
N SER A 442 9.64 11.70 -3.44
CA SER A 442 10.64 10.65 -3.27
C SER A 442 12.02 11.01 -3.85
N ARG A 443 12.16 12.20 -4.45
CA ARG A 443 13.43 12.77 -4.94
C ARG A 443 14.08 13.71 -3.92
N ARG A 444 13.51 13.83 -2.73
CA ARG A 444 14.05 14.65 -1.65
C ARG A 444 14.94 13.79 -0.74
N PRO A 445 16.04 14.33 -0.21
CA PRO A 445 16.82 13.64 0.83
C PRO A 445 15.93 13.35 2.04
N VAL A 446 16.23 12.25 2.72
CA VAL A 446 15.59 11.84 3.98
C VAL A 446 16.69 11.81 5.04
N SER A 447 16.47 12.47 6.17
CA SER A 447 17.48 12.58 7.22
C SER A 447 17.60 11.30 8.06
N GLU A 448 16.50 10.59 8.29
CA GLU A 448 16.47 9.40 9.14
C GLU A 448 15.69 8.26 8.47
N ILE A 449 16.20 7.03 8.61
CA ILE A 449 15.59 5.83 8.02
C ILE A 449 15.67 4.69 9.01
N ARG A 450 14.50 4.24 9.49
CA ARG A 450 14.42 3.14 10.45
C ARG A 450 15.43 3.38 11.59
N HIS A 451 15.40 4.51 12.29
CA HIS A 451 16.34 4.79 13.39
C HIS A 451 17.84 4.87 13.00
N LEU A 452 18.16 5.02 11.71
CA LEU A 452 19.51 5.35 11.23
C LEU A 452 19.54 6.80 10.74
N ASP A 453 20.44 7.60 11.31
CA ASP A 453 20.78 8.93 10.80
C ASP A 453 21.53 8.82 9.46
N LEU A 454 20.78 9.00 8.36
CA LEU A 454 21.32 8.91 7.01
C LEU A 454 22.14 10.15 6.66
N ASP A 455 21.77 11.33 7.15
CA ASP A 455 22.52 12.57 6.88
C ASP A 455 23.92 12.48 7.47
N ALA A 456 24.05 12.06 8.72
CA ALA A 456 25.35 11.84 9.37
C ALA A 456 26.16 10.76 8.66
N LEU A 457 25.53 9.68 8.16
CA LEU A 457 26.21 8.65 7.39
C LEU A 457 26.76 9.20 6.07
N VAL A 458 25.96 9.99 5.35
CA VAL A 458 26.35 10.60 4.07
C VAL A 458 27.47 11.62 4.27
N GLU A 459 27.38 12.45 5.31
CA GLU A 459 28.39 13.47 5.62
C GLU A 459 29.75 12.85 5.98
N ARG A 460 29.75 11.77 6.78
CA ARG A 460 30.99 11.12 7.24
C ARG A 460 31.63 10.18 6.23
N THR A 461 30.94 9.82 5.14
CA THR A 461 31.37 8.76 4.22
C THR A 461 31.65 9.31 2.82
N PRO A 462 32.88 9.16 2.28
CA PRO A 462 33.17 9.55 0.90
C PRO A 462 32.26 8.84 -0.12
N GLU A 463 31.78 9.56 -1.13
CA GLU A 463 30.83 9.05 -2.14
C GLU A 463 31.24 7.69 -2.75
N PRO A 464 32.51 7.44 -3.16
CA PRO A 464 32.88 6.14 -3.74
C PRO A 464 32.68 4.97 -2.77
N ARG A 465 33.01 5.19 -1.48
CA ARG A 465 32.86 4.19 -0.43
C ARG A 465 31.39 3.94 -0.12
N LEU A 466 30.60 5.01 0.01
CA LEU A 466 29.16 4.91 0.20
C LEU A 466 28.50 4.17 -0.97
N ARG A 467 28.91 4.45 -2.21
CA ARG A 467 28.37 3.81 -3.40
C ARG A 467 28.66 2.31 -3.42
N THR A 468 29.90 1.90 -3.09
CA THR A 468 30.26 0.49 -2.98
C THR A 468 29.47 -0.22 -1.89
N ALA A 469 29.32 0.41 -0.71
CA ALA A 469 28.53 -0.16 0.37
C ALA A 469 27.06 -0.33 -0.04
N LEU A 470 26.45 0.68 -0.64
CA LEU A 470 25.05 0.62 -1.09
C LEU A 470 24.84 -0.35 -2.27
N ALA A 471 25.84 -0.54 -3.13
CA ALA A 471 25.81 -1.59 -4.15
C ALA A 471 25.73 -2.99 -3.51
N ALA A 472 26.54 -3.25 -2.47
CA ALA A 472 26.49 -4.51 -1.72
C ALA A 472 25.13 -4.70 -1.03
N GLN A 473 24.57 -3.65 -0.43
CA GLN A 473 23.23 -3.66 0.18
C GLN A 473 22.13 -3.93 -0.85
N LEU A 474 22.22 -3.32 -2.03
CA LEU A 474 21.28 -3.55 -3.14
C LEU A 474 21.37 -4.99 -3.68
N ARG A 475 22.56 -5.58 -3.73
CA ARG A 475 22.76 -6.99 -4.08
C ARG A 475 22.13 -7.92 -3.05
N ARG A 476 22.26 -7.62 -1.75
CA ARG A 476 21.58 -8.40 -0.70
C ARG A 476 20.06 -8.26 -0.82
N LEU A 477 19.54 -7.06 -1.04
CA LEU A 477 18.12 -6.83 -1.30
C LEU A 477 17.61 -7.66 -2.50
N ALA A 478 18.40 -7.72 -3.58
CA ALA A 478 18.06 -8.52 -4.74
C ALA A 478 17.99 -10.03 -4.42
N ALA A 479 18.87 -10.54 -3.57
CA ALA A 479 18.86 -11.93 -3.11
C ALA A 479 17.70 -12.21 -2.14
N GLU A 480 17.42 -11.29 -1.21
CA GLU A 480 16.31 -11.38 -0.23
C GLU A 480 14.94 -11.45 -0.93
N THR A 481 14.78 -10.69 -2.01
CA THR A 481 13.52 -10.62 -2.77
C THR A 481 13.43 -11.62 -3.92
N GLY A 482 14.56 -12.21 -4.32
CA GLY A 482 14.67 -13.09 -5.49
C GLY A 482 14.68 -12.34 -6.83
N LEU A 483 14.99 -11.04 -6.84
CA LEU A 483 15.22 -10.26 -8.06
C LEU A 483 16.44 -10.78 -8.86
N ASP A 484 17.44 -11.32 -8.16
CA ASP A 484 18.66 -11.90 -8.75
C ASP A 484 18.41 -13.20 -9.56
N THR A 485 17.21 -13.76 -9.48
CA THR A 485 16.78 -14.86 -10.35
C THR A 485 16.55 -14.42 -11.79
N HIS A 486 16.50 -13.11 -12.05
CA HIS A 486 16.34 -12.55 -13.38
C HIS A 486 17.69 -12.11 -13.98
N PRO A 487 18.08 -12.65 -15.15
CA PRO A 487 19.40 -12.38 -15.72
C PRO A 487 19.61 -10.90 -16.05
N GLU A 488 18.56 -10.19 -16.44
CA GLU A 488 18.64 -8.76 -16.78
C GLU A 488 19.04 -7.92 -15.55
N ALA A 489 18.52 -8.25 -14.37
CA ALA A 489 18.87 -7.59 -13.12
C ALA A 489 20.29 -7.99 -12.66
N THR A 490 20.61 -9.28 -12.71
CA THR A 490 21.93 -9.80 -12.29
C THR A 490 23.08 -9.24 -13.13
N LEU A 491 22.88 -9.05 -14.44
CA LEU A 491 23.87 -8.40 -15.30
C LEU A 491 24.16 -6.95 -14.88
N VAL A 492 23.11 -6.19 -14.54
CA VAL A 492 23.24 -4.79 -14.12
C VAL A 492 23.85 -4.68 -12.71
N LEU A 493 23.46 -5.55 -11.77
CA LEU A 493 24.08 -5.62 -10.45
C LEU A 493 25.57 -5.93 -10.55
N ALA A 494 25.96 -6.88 -11.40
CA ALA A 494 27.37 -7.19 -11.62
C ALA A 494 28.16 -6.02 -12.23
N ALA A 495 27.54 -5.20 -13.08
CA ALA A 495 28.14 -3.98 -13.61
C ALA A 495 28.32 -2.91 -12.53
N VAL A 496 27.29 -2.72 -11.70
CA VAL A 496 27.34 -1.83 -10.53
C VAL A 496 28.46 -2.25 -9.57
N ASP A 497 28.65 -3.54 -9.30
CA ASP A 497 29.73 -4.07 -8.46
C ASP A 497 31.13 -3.75 -9.01
N ARG A 498 31.27 -3.64 -10.33
CA ARG A 498 32.52 -3.21 -11.00
C ARG A 498 32.72 -1.68 -10.98
N GLY A 499 31.79 -0.94 -10.38
CA GLY A 499 31.80 0.53 -10.34
C GLY A 499 31.26 1.19 -11.61
N GLU A 500 30.65 0.42 -12.52
CA GLU A 500 30.03 0.96 -13.72
C GLU A 500 28.72 1.71 -13.37
N ARG A 501 28.26 2.56 -14.29
CA ARG A 501 26.98 3.28 -14.19
C ARG A 501 26.11 2.94 -15.40
N PRO A 502 25.46 1.76 -15.41
CA PRO A 502 24.59 1.37 -16.52
C PRO A 502 23.42 2.34 -16.68
N GLU A 503 23.11 2.70 -17.92
CA GLU A 503 21.92 3.50 -18.22
C GLU A 503 20.69 2.59 -18.36
N LEU A 504 19.55 3.03 -17.81
CA LEU A 504 18.27 2.36 -18.03
C LEU A 504 17.70 2.83 -19.37
N VAL A 505 17.71 1.92 -20.36
CA VAL A 505 17.18 2.18 -21.70
C VAL A 505 15.70 1.80 -21.76
N GLU A 506 14.87 2.73 -22.23
CA GLU A 506 13.43 2.51 -22.47
C GLU A 506 13.22 1.31 -23.42
N ASP A 507 12.29 0.42 -23.07
CA ASP A 507 12.01 -0.84 -23.80
C ASP A 507 13.24 -1.77 -23.93
N GLY A 508 14.33 -1.48 -23.21
CA GLY A 508 15.49 -2.35 -23.07
C GLY A 508 15.20 -3.55 -22.18
N PRO A 509 16.10 -4.56 -22.13
CA PRO A 509 15.86 -5.80 -21.39
C PRO A 509 15.50 -5.59 -19.90
N LEU A 510 16.20 -4.67 -19.22
CA LEU A 510 15.93 -4.37 -17.82
C LEU A 510 14.60 -3.63 -17.62
N ASP A 511 14.27 -2.66 -18.48
CA ASP A 511 12.99 -1.94 -18.43
C ASP A 511 11.80 -2.90 -18.61
N LEU A 512 11.86 -3.76 -19.63
CA LEU A 512 10.83 -4.77 -19.87
C LEU A 512 10.71 -5.76 -18.71
N ARG A 513 11.82 -6.15 -18.08
CA ARG A 513 11.79 -6.99 -16.87
C ARG A 513 11.10 -6.28 -15.71
N MET A 514 11.45 -5.03 -15.43
CA MET A 514 10.82 -4.22 -14.37
C MET A 514 9.31 -4.11 -14.58
N ARG A 515 8.88 -3.79 -15.80
CA ARG A 515 7.45 -3.70 -16.17
C ARG A 515 6.73 -5.05 -16.05
N THR A 516 7.42 -6.15 -16.36
CA THR A 516 6.91 -7.52 -16.17
C THR A 516 6.66 -7.82 -14.69
N LEU A 517 7.58 -7.45 -13.80
CA LEU A 517 7.42 -7.63 -12.36
C LEU A 517 6.23 -6.83 -11.80
N VAL A 518 6.06 -5.59 -12.25
CA VAL A 518 4.88 -4.76 -11.89
C VAL A 518 3.59 -5.39 -12.40
N ALA A 519 3.59 -5.95 -13.62
CA ALA A 519 2.43 -6.63 -14.18
C ALA A 519 2.08 -7.92 -13.41
N GLU A 520 3.07 -8.71 -12.98
CA GLU A 520 2.84 -9.90 -12.13
C GLU A 520 2.23 -9.53 -10.78
N ALA A 521 2.81 -8.52 -10.10
CA ALA A 521 2.27 -8.05 -8.82
C ALA A 521 0.83 -7.54 -8.97
N THR A 522 0.54 -6.82 -10.06
CA THR A 522 -0.82 -6.35 -10.36
C THR A 522 -1.78 -7.51 -10.65
N ALA A 523 -1.35 -8.51 -11.43
CA ALA A 523 -2.15 -9.68 -11.75
C ALA A 523 -2.46 -10.54 -10.52
N ALA A 524 -1.53 -10.63 -9.58
CA ALA A 524 -1.69 -11.39 -8.34
C ALA A 524 -2.49 -10.64 -7.26
N ARG A 525 -2.72 -9.32 -7.40
CA ARG A 525 -3.42 -8.48 -6.42
C ARG A 525 -4.79 -9.01 -5.97
N PRO A 526 -5.64 -9.60 -6.83
CA PRO A 526 -6.91 -10.18 -6.39
C PRO A 526 -6.77 -11.31 -5.35
N ALA A 527 -5.57 -11.87 -5.15
CA ALA A 527 -5.28 -12.78 -4.03
C ALA A 527 -5.58 -12.15 -2.65
N LEU A 528 -5.50 -10.82 -2.55
CA LEU A 528 -5.81 -10.07 -1.33
C LEU A 528 -7.32 -9.82 -1.15
N GLU A 529 -8.12 -9.95 -2.20
CA GLU A 529 -9.53 -9.59 -2.14
C GLU A 529 -10.33 -10.63 -1.34
N PRO A 530 -11.12 -10.19 -0.34
CA PRO A 530 -12.03 -11.07 0.37
C PRO A 530 -13.00 -11.77 -0.57
N SER A 531 -13.34 -13.03 -0.28
CA SER A 531 -14.20 -13.86 -1.12
C SER A 531 -15.57 -13.23 -1.43
N TRP A 532 -16.10 -12.39 -0.53
CA TRP A 532 -17.38 -11.70 -0.70
C TRP A 532 -17.34 -10.52 -1.67
N ARG A 533 -16.15 -9.96 -1.96
CA ARG A 533 -15.97 -8.93 -3.00
C ARG A 533 -15.78 -9.53 -4.40
N ARG A 534 -15.53 -10.83 -4.49
CA ARG A 534 -15.41 -11.53 -5.78
C ARG A 534 -16.80 -11.74 -6.36
N GLY A 535 -16.99 -11.34 -7.61
CA GLY A 535 -18.22 -11.65 -8.34
C GLY A 535 -18.47 -13.15 -8.34
N ARG A 536 -19.74 -13.58 -8.25
CA ARG A 536 -20.13 -15.00 -8.19
C ARG A 536 -19.56 -15.85 -9.34
N ASP A 537 -19.26 -15.20 -10.48
CA ASP A 537 -18.72 -15.81 -11.69
C ASP A 537 -17.24 -15.49 -11.95
N ALA A 538 -16.53 -14.87 -11.00
CA ALA A 538 -15.11 -14.55 -11.15
C ALA A 538 -14.27 -15.84 -11.13
N PRO A 539 -13.33 -16.03 -12.07
CA PRO A 539 -12.49 -17.24 -12.11
C PRO A 539 -11.61 -17.31 -10.85
N GLU A 540 -11.55 -18.50 -10.24
CA GLU A 540 -10.55 -18.76 -9.20
C GLU A 540 -9.16 -18.66 -9.81
N LEU A 541 -8.37 -17.69 -9.34
CA LEU A 541 -6.98 -17.55 -9.74
C LEU A 541 -6.10 -18.49 -8.91
N PRO A 542 -5.16 -19.22 -9.53
CA PRO A 542 -4.25 -20.12 -8.82
C PRO A 542 -3.10 -19.36 -8.14
N VAL A 543 -3.43 -18.30 -7.39
CA VAL A 543 -2.45 -17.44 -6.70
C VAL A 543 -2.78 -17.34 -5.22
N THR A 544 -1.74 -17.34 -4.39
CA THR A 544 -1.86 -17.12 -2.95
C THR A 544 -1.48 -15.69 -2.57
N ARG A 545 -1.81 -15.29 -1.33
CA ARG A 545 -1.31 -14.03 -0.75
C ARG A 545 0.23 -13.97 -0.77
N GLU A 546 0.90 -15.09 -0.48
CA GLU A 546 2.37 -15.19 -0.55
C GLU A 546 2.90 -15.00 -1.98
N ASP A 547 2.17 -15.42 -3.02
CA ASP A 547 2.55 -15.16 -4.41
C ASP A 547 2.53 -13.66 -4.71
N PHE A 548 1.47 -12.97 -4.30
CA PHE A 548 1.36 -11.52 -4.44
C PHE A 548 2.49 -10.79 -3.70
N GLU A 549 2.70 -11.11 -2.42
CA GLU A 549 3.73 -10.48 -1.59
C GLU A 549 5.13 -10.68 -2.20
N ALA A 550 5.42 -11.88 -2.70
CA ALA A 550 6.69 -12.19 -3.34
C ALA A 550 6.89 -11.44 -4.68
N TRP A 551 5.84 -11.23 -5.49
CA TRP A 551 5.93 -10.41 -6.69
C TRP A 551 6.07 -8.93 -6.38
N GLN A 552 5.33 -8.43 -5.39
CA GLN A 552 5.41 -7.05 -4.93
C GLN A 552 6.83 -6.71 -4.44
N LEU A 553 7.43 -7.57 -3.60
CA LEU A 553 8.81 -7.40 -3.14
C LEU A 553 9.83 -7.36 -4.28
N ARG A 554 9.68 -8.20 -5.32
CA ARG A 554 10.56 -8.17 -6.50
C ARG A 554 10.38 -6.89 -7.30
N ALA A 555 9.14 -6.43 -7.52
CA ALA A 555 8.86 -5.19 -8.22
C ALA A 555 9.46 -3.99 -7.47
N ASP A 556 9.33 -3.96 -6.14
CA ASP A 556 9.90 -2.92 -5.28
C ASP A 556 11.44 -2.92 -5.26
N ALA A 557 12.07 -4.10 -5.21
CA ALA A 557 13.52 -4.22 -5.32
C ALA A 557 14.02 -3.75 -6.71
N ALA A 558 13.26 -4.04 -7.77
CA ALA A 558 13.57 -3.59 -9.11
C ALA A 558 13.43 -2.05 -9.22
N ASP A 559 12.39 -1.46 -8.63
CA ASP A 559 12.27 0.01 -8.54
C ASP A 559 13.43 0.63 -7.73
N THR A 560 13.88 -0.05 -6.67
CA THR A 560 15.04 0.38 -5.88
C THR A 560 16.33 0.35 -6.70
N LEU A 561 16.54 -0.69 -7.51
CA LEU A 561 17.64 -0.73 -8.50
C LEU A 561 17.53 0.42 -9.50
N ARG A 562 16.33 0.68 -10.05
CA ARG A 562 16.09 1.82 -10.95
C ARG A 562 16.47 3.15 -10.31
N ARG A 563 16.05 3.39 -9.06
CA ARG A 563 16.39 4.59 -8.29
C ARG A 563 17.89 4.73 -8.09
N PHE A 564 18.61 3.64 -7.81
CA PHE A 564 20.06 3.66 -7.68
C PHE A 564 20.80 4.03 -8.98
N LEU A 565 20.22 3.70 -10.13
CA LEU A 565 20.77 4.09 -11.45
C LEU A 565 20.45 5.54 -11.83
N GLN A 566 19.30 6.07 -11.41
CA GLN A 566 18.76 7.35 -11.90
C GLN A 566 18.86 8.52 -10.91
N LEU A 567 18.91 8.26 -9.60
CA LEU A 567 18.87 9.30 -8.55
C LEU A 567 20.25 9.56 -7.95
N PRO A 568 20.46 10.75 -7.34
CA PRO A 568 21.62 11.02 -6.51
C PRO A 568 21.76 9.99 -5.38
N LEU A 569 23.01 9.65 -5.04
CA LEU A 569 23.32 8.56 -4.13
C LEU A 569 22.63 8.66 -2.75
N PRO A 570 22.54 9.82 -2.07
CA PRO A 570 21.85 9.91 -0.78
C PRO A 570 20.36 9.52 -0.86
N ILE A 571 19.68 9.90 -1.95
CA ILE A 571 18.26 9.59 -2.15
C ILE A 571 18.09 8.10 -2.50
N ALA A 572 19.00 7.55 -3.31
CA ALA A 572 18.99 6.12 -3.62
C ALA A 572 19.30 5.26 -2.38
N ALA A 573 20.24 5.69 -1.53
CA ALA A 573 20.57 5.05 -0.26
C ALA A 573 19.32 4.82 0.57
N ALA A 574 18.48 5.84 0.64
CA ALA A 574 17.27 5.79 1.41
C ALA A 574 16.33 4.66 0.99
N SER A 575 16.13 4.52 -0.32
CA SER A 575 15.28 3.48 -0.89
C SER A 575 15.87 2.08 -0.65
N ILE A 576 17.19 1.93 -0.75
CA ILE A 576 17.87 0.64 -0.54
C ILE A 576 17.72 0.17 0.90
N LEU A 577 18.10 1.02 1.86
CA LEU A 577 18.14 0.66 3.27
C LEU A 577 16.74 0.45 3.86
N HIS A 578 15.77 1.29 3.45
CA HIS A 578 14.38 1.14 3.87
C HIS A 578 13.78 -0.21 3.44
N ARG A 579 14.18 -0.73 2.27
CA ARG A 579 13.61 -1.96 1.69
C ARG A 579 14.33 -3.25 2.11
N ARG A 580 15.44 -3.19 2.86
CA ARG A 580 16.15 -4.38 3.37
C ARG A 580 15.24 -5.23 4.25
N LEU A 581 15.18 -6.53 3.98
CA LEU A 581 14.35 -7.48 4.73
C LEU A 581 15.08 -8.11 5.92
N SER A 582 16.41 -8.24 5.85
CA SER A 582 17.24 -8.74 6.95
C SER A 582 17.15 -7.82 8.17
N GLU A 583 17.05 -8.38 9.37
CA GLU A 583 17.13 -7.67 10.67
C GLU A 583 18.57 -7.16 10.92
N GLU A 584 19.55 -7.87 10.36
CA GLU A 584 21.00 -7.64 10.53
C GLU A 584 21.56 -6.68 9.47
N TRP A 585 20.70 -5.95 8.76
CA TRP A 585 21.10 -5.09 7.65
C TRP A 585 22.04 -3.95 8.08
N ARG A 586 21.94 -3.47 9.33
CA ARG A 586 22.82 -2.43 9.88
C ARG A 586 24.25 -2.95 10.06
N ASP A 587 24.41 -4.10 10.71
CA ASP A 587 25.71 -4.76 10.87
C ASP A 587 26.35 -5.13 9.52
N GLU A 588 25.53 -5.49 8.53
CA GLU A 588 25.99 -5.69 7.16
C GLU A 588 26.46 -4.38 6.52
N LEU A 589 25.70 -3.30 6.68
CA LEU A 589 26.05 -1.98 6.17
C LEU A 589 27.36 -1.49 6.80
N ASP A 590 27.54 -1.63 8.11
CA ASP A 590 28.76 -1.24 8.80
C ASP A 590 29.96 -2.03 8.29
N ARG A 591 29.84 -3.34 8.10
CA ARG A 591 30.89 -4.15 7.47
C ARG A 591 31.19 -3.71 6.04
N ASP A 592 30.17 -3.39 5.25
CA ASP A 592 30.33 -2.93 3.87
C ASP A 592 30.98 -1.55 3.80
N LEU A 593 30.72 -0.69 4.78
CA LEU A 593 31.42 0.56 4.95
C LEU A 593 32.86 0.30 5.38
N GLU A 594 33.15 -0.56 6.35
CA GLU A 594 34.50 -0.84 6.85
C GLU A 594 35.41 -1.57 5.85
N ALA A 595 34.84 -2.32 4.93
CA ALA A 595 35.56 -3.04 3.88
C ALA A 595 36.42 -2.07 3.06
N ARG A 596 37.71 -1.97 3.42
CA ARG A 596 38.71 -1.22 2.66
C ARG A 596 38.69 -1.72 1.23
N GLY A 597 38.57 -0.81 0.26
CA GLY A 597 38.75 -1.11 -1.15
C GLY A 597 40.09 -1.82 -1.39
N THR A 598 40.07 -3.15 -1.45
CA THR A 598 41.13 -4.01 -1.99
C THR A 598 41.10 -3.95 -3.51
N ALA A 599 41.15 -2.74 -4.04
CA ALA A 599 41.51 -2.46 -5.43
C ALA A 599 42.84 -1.71 -5.43
N ARG A 600 43.92 -2.43 -5.11
CA ARG A 600 45.29 -2.01 -5.43
C ARG A 600 46.08 -3.21 -5.93
N GLY A 601 46.36 -3.19 -7.24
CA GLY A 601 47.57 -3.71 -7.87
C GLY A 601 47.79 -5.22 -7.84
N ASN A 602 47.44 -5.87 -8.95
CA ASN A 602 48.40 -6.69 -9.71
C ASN A 602 48.00 -6.75 -11.17
#